data_AF-J3GEB0-F1
#
_entry.id   AF-J3GEB0-F1
#
_cell.length_a   1.000
_cell.length_b   1.000
_cell.length_c   1.000
_cell.angle_alpha   90.00
_cell.angle_beta   90.00
_cell.angle_gamma   90.00
#
_symmetry.space_group_name_H-M   'P 1'
#
loop_
_entity.id
_entity.type
_entity.pdbx_description
1 polymer ?
#
loop_
_entity_poly.entity_id
_entity_poly.type
_entity_poly.pdbx_seq_one_letter_code
_entity_poly.pdbx_strand_id
1 'polypeptide(L)'
;MSPVSSKKSRSFYVPQSADFSHEAVSSVSVRTEDGRSVVMTLGDSHHQLSARQADAIAQGLLMSVLRTDLEITNMPWDGGCHLNVASHNGDRAALRFPDDTLYHANATFRYFGMCWLFEGTGEDPDYPANVLCVRTLHDGGILFGKGNDKYLLSAQQALQLCHDLSGSAYSLENRSWRVWDKMIDWQARSDADVTDQTPEERALLNHLKSYKICRKAKRNAR
;
A
#
# COMPACT_ATOMS: atom_id res chain seq x y z
N MET A 1 25.01 -21.65 -29.57
CA MET A 1 24.01 -20.65 -29.17
C MET A 1 22.80 -21.40 -28.63
N SER A 2 22.58 -21.37 -27.32
CA SER A 2 21.44 -22.05 -26.69
C SER A 2 20.28 -21.06 -26.51
N PRO A 3 19.02 -21.46 -26.74
CA PRO A 3 17.89 -20.55 -26.76
C PRO A 3 17.59 -20.00 -25.36
N VAL A 4 17.30 -18.69 -25.31
CA VAL A 4 16.83 -17.99 -24.12
C VAL A 4 15.47 -18.56 -23.74
N SER A 5 15.42 -19.27 -22.61
CA SER A 5 14.18 -19.74 -22.01
C SER A 5 13.29 -18.54 -21.65
N SER A 6 12.16 -18.41 -22.35
CA SER A 6 11.11 -17.46 -22.04
C SER A 6 10.68 -17.63 -20.59
N LYS A 7 10.85 -16.59 -19.76
CA LYS A 7 10.40 -16.54 -18.37
C LYS A 7 8.92 -16.95 -18.31
N LYS A 8 8.63 -18.11 -17.71
CA LYS A 8 7.26 -18.53 -17.44
C LYS A 8 6.61 -17.48 -16.53
N SER A 9 5.54 -16.87 -17.03
CA SER A 9 4.53 -16.20 -16.21
C SER A 9 4.19 -17.11 -15.02
N ARG A 10 4.42 -16.63 -13.79
CA ARG A 10 3.92 -17.34 -12.61
C ARG A 10 2.42 -17.07 -12.55
N SER A 11 1.62 -18.06 -12.96
CA SER A 11 0.20 -18.08 -12.68
C SER A 11 0.02 -18.21 -11.16
N PHE A 12 -0.56 -17.21 -10.53
CA PHE A 12 -0.98 -17.28 -9.14
C PHE A 12 -2.26 -18.11 -9.08
N TYR A 13 -2.22 -19.24 -8.37
CA TYR A 13 -3.40 -20.05 -8.12
C TYR A 13 -4.22 -19.33 -7.05
N VAL A 14 -5.28 -18.64 -7.49
CA VAL A 14 -6.29 -18.08 -6.58
C VAL A 14 -7.09 -19.24 -6.00
N PRO A 15 -7.18 -19.41 -4.67
CA PRO A 15 -7.99 -20.44 -4.06
C PRO A 15 -9.44 -20.31 -4.49
N GLN A 16 -9.95 -21.29 -5.24
CA GLN A 16 -11.37 -21.42 -5.59
C GLN A 16 -12.19 -21.95 -4.40
N SER A 17 -12.06 -21.36 -3.21
CA SER A 17 -13.04 -21.64 -2.16
C SER A 17 -14.31 -20.83 -2.46
N ALA A 18 -15.48 -21.46 -2.28
CA ALA A 18 -16.79 -20.84 -2.49
C ALA A 18 -17.02 -19.61 -1.59
N ASP A 19 -16.21 -19.44 -0.52
CA ASP A 19 -16.22 -18.26 0.35
C ASP A 19 -15.50 -17.04 -0.25
N PHE A 20 -14.82 -17.22 -1.39
CA PHE A 20 -13.99 -16.22 -2.07
C PHE A 20 -14.40 -16.05 -3.54
N SER A 21 -15.71 -15.90 -3.80
CA SER A 21 -16.21 -15.34 -5.07
C SER A 21 -15.84 -13.86 -5.17
N HIS A 22 -14.54 -13.60 -5.31
CA HIS A 22 -13.99 -12.29 -5.56
C HIS A 22 -13.65 -12.22 -7.05
N GLU A 23 -14.18 -11.22 -7.74
CA GLU A 23 -13.76 -10.97 -9.10
C GLU A 23 -12.34 -10.42 -9.08
N ALA A 24 -11.42 -11.18 -9.67
CA ALA A 24 -10.08 -10.69 -9.94
C ALA A 24 -10.22 -9.48 -10.86
N VAL A 25 -9.69 -8.34 -10.41
CA VAL A 25 -9.83 -7.11 -11.15
C VAL A 25 -9.07 -7.22 -12.47
N SER A 26 -9.75 -6.97 -13.59
CA SER A 26 -9.18 -7.02 -14.93
C SER A 26 -8.14 -5.92 -15.17
N SER A 27 -8.37 -4.72 -14.62
CA SER A 27 -7.48 -3.57 -14.71
C SER A 27 -7.64 -2.62 -13.52
N VAL A 28 -6.54 -1.99 -13.11
CA VAL A 28 -6.52 -0.91 -12.11
C VAL A 28 -5.96 0.35 -12.76
N SER A 29 -6.52 1.51 -12.43
CA SER A 29 -5.94 2.80 -12.85
C SER A 29 -6.37 3.93 -11.93
N VAL A 30 -5.55 4.97 -11.86
CA VAL A 30 -5.86 6.21 -11.15
C VAL A 30 -5.73 7.37 -12.12
N ARG A 31 -6.68 8.31 -12.07
CA ARG A 31 -6.63 9.56 -12.81
C ARG A 31 -6.93 10.72 -11.88
N THR A 32 -6.37 11.88 -12.18
CA THR A 32 -6.66 13.12 -11.46
C THR A 32 -7.30 14.10 -12.44
N GLU A 33 -8.52 14.57 -12.15
CA GLU A 33 -9.29 15.40 -13.08
C GLU A 33 -8.97 16.90 -12.93
N ASP A 34 -8.77 17.37 -11.70
CA ASP A 34 -8.67 18.79 -11.35
C ASP A 34 -7.62 19.11 -10.26
N GLY A 35 -6.90 18.08 -9.81
CA GLY A 35 -5.91 18.18 -8.74
C GLY A 35 -6.43 18.17 -7.33
N ARG A 36 -7.74 17.95 -7.14
CA ARG A 36 -8.38 17.82 -5.83
C ARG A 36 -9.17 16.52 -5.70
N SER A 37 -9.70 16.03 -6.82
CA SER A 37 -10.42 14.77 -6.94
C SER A 37 -9.57 13.73 -7.66
N VAL A 38 -9.42 12.58 -7.02
CA VAL A 38 -8.73 11.41 -7.55
C VAL A 38 -9.78 10.36 -7.91
N VAL A 39 -9.76 9.89 -9.15
CA VAL A 39 -10.64 8.82 -9.62
C VAL A 39 -9.84 7.52 -9.65
N MET A 40 -10.19 6.58 -8.77
CA MET A 40 -9.66 5.23 -8.75
C MET A 40 -10.62 4.29 -9.48
N THR A 41 -10.10 3.52 -10.44
CA THR A 41 -10.87 2.52 -11.18
C THR A 41 -10.36 1.12 -10.85
N LEU A 42 -11.29 0.22 -10.49
CA LEU A 42 -11.05 -1.19 -10.20
C LEU A 42 -12.01 -2.02 -11.05
N GLY A 43 -11.54 -2.48 -12.22
CA GLY A 43 -12.40 -3.14 -13.20
C GLY A 43 -13.41 -2.14 -13.75
N ASP A 44 -14.70 -2.43 -13.58
CA ASP A 44 -15.79 -1.54 -14.01
C ASP A 44 -16.24 -0.56 -12.91
N SER A 45 -15.70 -0.68 -11.69
CA SER A 45 -16.04 0.20 -10.57
C SER A 45 -15.19 1.46 -10.56
N HIS A 46 -15.84 2.61 -10.36
CA HIS A 46 -15.19 3.91 -10.22
C HIS A 46 -15.43 4.51 -8.84
N HIS A 47 -14.35 4.97 -8.21
CA HIS A 47 -14.36 5.56 -6.88
C HIS A 47 -13.78 6.98 -6.95
N GLN A 48 -14.57 7.98 -6.57
CA GLN A 48 -14.08 9.34 -6.37
C GLN A 48 -13.50 9.46 -4.96
N LEU A 49 -12.30 10.02 -4.86
CA LEU A 49 -11.51 10.07 -3.63
C LEU A 49 -10.94 11.49 -3.46
N SER A 50 -10.87 11.95 -2.21
CA SER A 50 -10.00 13.09 -1.87
C SER A 50 -8.52 12.67 -1.93
N ALA A 51 -7.61 13.64 -2.04
CA ALA A 51 -6.17 13.37 -1.97
C ALA A 51 -5.76 12.63 -0.68
N ARG A 52 -6.39 12.96 0.46
CA ARG A 52 -6.16 12.28 1.74
C ARG A 52 -6.64 10.83 1.75
N GLN A 53 -7.80 10.57 1.16
CA GLN A 53 -8.32 9.22 1.02
C GLN A 53 -7.46 8.38 0.08
N ALA A 54 -7.02 8.96 -1.05
CA ALA A 54 -6.09 8.32 -1.96
C ALA A 54 -4.76 7.97 -1.26
N ASP A 55 -4.23 8.89 -0.45
CA ASP A 55 -3.02 8.68 0.34
C ASP A 55 -3.16 7.56 1.37
N ALA A 56 -4.27 7.55 2.12
CA ALA A 56 -4.57 6.49 3.08
C ALA A 56 -4.69 5.12 2.40
N ILE A 57 -5.40 5.04 1.27
CA ILE A 57 -5.52 3.80 0.49
C ILE A 57 -4.14 3.33 0.03
N ALA A 58 -3.30 4.23 -0.49
CA ALA A 58 -1.94 3.91 -0.91
C ALA A 58 -1.11 3.30 0.23
N GLN A 59 -1.21 3.86 1.44
CA GLN A 59 -0.56 3.31 2.63
C GLN A 59 -1.01 1.88 2.94
N GLY A 60 -2.32 1.62 2.95
CA GLY A 60 -2.87 0.29 3.24
C GLY A 60 -2.48 -0.77 2.20
N LEU A 61 -2.44 -0.37 0.92
CA LEU A 61 -1.95 -1.22 -0.16
C LEU A 61 -0.47 -1.52 -0.01
N LEU A 62 0.37 -0.53 0.30
CA LEU A 62 1.79 -0.77 0.55
C LEU A 62 1.98 -1.74 1.71
N MET A 63 1.29 -1.50 2.83
CA MET A 63 1.39 -2.38 3.98
C MET A 63 1.05 -3.82 3.59
N SER A 64 0.01 -4.04 2.80
CA SER A 64 -0.35 -5.36 2.29
C SER A 64 0.73 -5.95 1.39
N VAL A 65 1.24 -5.19 0.42
CA VAL A 65 2.31 -5.62 -0.49
C VAL A 65 3.59 -6.00 0.27
N LEU A 66 3.94 -5.29 1.35
CA LEU A 66 5.09 -5.61 2.20
C LEU A 66 4.97 -6.98 2.90
N ARG A 67 3.78 -7.58 2.97
CA ARG A 67 3.57 -8.96 3.49
C ARG A 67 3.50 -10.02 2.37
N THR A 68 3.69 -9.60 1.12
CA THR A 68 3.85 -10.49 -0.02
C THR A 68 5.34 -10.74 -0.30
N ASP A 69 5.62 -11.71 -1.17
CA ASP A 69 7.00 -11.98 -1.62
C ASP A 69 7.39 -11.13 -2.85
N LEU A 70 6.65 -10.05 -3.13
CA LEU A 70 6.92 -9.16 -4.25
C LEU A 70 8.17 -8.31 -3.96
N GLU A 71 9.06 -8.24 -4.94
CA GLU A 71 10.23 -7.38 -4.88
C GLU A 71 9.83 -5.93 -5.20
N ILE A 72 10.01 -5.04 -4.23
CA ILE A 72 9.73 -3.61 -4.38
C ILE A 72 11.06 -2.89 -4.64
N THR A 73 11.21 -2.35 -5.85
CA THR A 73 12.45 -1.67 -6.26
C THR A 73 12.46 -0.19 -5.91
N ASN A 74 11.28 0.44 -5.93
CA ASN A 74 11.06 1.85 -5.64
C ASN A 74 9.95 1.97 -4.60
N MET A 75 10.18 2.70 -3.53
CA MET A 75 9.14 3.03 -2.56
C MET A 75 8.26 4.15 -3.10
N PRO A 76 6.96 4.20 -2.73
CA PRO A 76 6.03 5.23 -3.20
C PRO A 76 6.36 6.65 -2.72
N TRP A 77 7.30 6.79 -1.78
CA TRP A 77 7.83 8.05 -1.26
C TRP A 77 9.25 8.36 -1.74
N ASP A 78 9.87 7.54 -2.61
CA ASP A 78 11.25 7.76 -3.08
C ASP A 78 11.42 9.09 -3.87
N GLY A 79 10.32 9.70 -4.32
CA GLY A 79 10.30 11.02 -4.97
C GLY A 79 10.19 12.23 -4.02
N GLY A 80 10.01 12.03 -2.71
CA GLY A 80 9.82 13.09 -1.71
C GLY A 80 11.09 13.44 -0.90
N CYS A 81 11.07 14.59 -0.23
CA CYS A 81 12.02 14.92 0.83
C CYS A 81 11.53 14.29 2.13
N HIS A 82 12.31 13.39 2.71
CA HIS A 82 11.94 12.77 3.99
C HIS A 82 12.21 13.77 5.11
N LEU A 83 11.18 14.03 5.92
CA LEU A 83 11.23 15.01 7.00
C LEU A 83 11.62 14.35 8.32
N ASN A 84 11.02 13.20 8.63
CA ASN A 84 11.23 12.52 9.91
C ASN A 84 10.82 11.06 9.82
N VAL A 85 11.46 10.21 10.63
CA VAL A 85 10.98 8.85 10.90
C VAL A 85 11.07 8.58 12.39
N ALA A 86 9.93 8.41 13.05
CA ALA A 86 9.84 8.23 14.49
C ALA A 86 9.13 6.92 14.86
N SER A 87 9.43 6.40 16.05
CA SER A 87 8.63 5.32 16.64
C SER A 87 7.23 5.84 16.99
N HIS A 88 6.20 5.02 16.78
CA HIS A 88 4.81 5.39 17.06
C HIS A 88 4.10 4.37 17.94
N ASN A 89 3.43 4.85 19.00
CA ASN A 89 2.84 4.01 20.05
C ASN A 89 1.45 3.43 19.71
N GLY A 90 0.99 3.60 18.48
CA GLY A 90 -0.07 2.76 17.92
C GLY A 90 -1.49 3.29 18.00
N ASP A 91 -1.68 4.58 18.27
CA ASP A 91 -3.00 5.21 18.34
C ASP A 91 -3.82 4.99 17.06
N ARG A 92 -5.12 4.69 17.24
CA ARG A 92 -6.07 4.53 16.14
C ARG A 92 -6.63 5.92 15.78
N ALA A 93 -6.54 6.28 14.50
CA ALA A 93 -7.11 7.52 13.98
C ALA A 93 -7.69 7.28 12.57
N ALA A 94 -8.58 8.18 12.12
CA ALA A 94 -9.05 8.20 10.74
C ALA A 94 -7.87 8.29 9.77
N LEU A 95 -8.05 7.75 8.56
CA LEU A 95 -7.02 7.71 7.51
C LEU A 95 -5.71 7.01 7.92
N ARG A 96 -5.74 6.21 8.98
CA ARG A 96 -4.59 5.42 9.41
C ARG A 96 -5.00 3.97 9.57
N PHE A 97 -4.26 3.12 8.88
CA PHE A 97 -4.36 1.69 9.08
C PHE A 97 -3.64 1.28 10.37
N PRO A 98 -4.30 0.53 11.27
CA PRO A 98 -3.61 -0.16 12.34
C PRO A 98 -2.77 -1.30 11.74
N ASP A 99 -1.62 -1.57 12.36
CA ASP A 99 -0.79 -2.71 12.01
C ASP A 99 -1.18 -3.95 12.84
N ASP A 100 -2.45 -4.36 12.73
CA ASP A 100 -2.98 -5.53 13.41
C ASP A 100 -2.54 -6.80 12.66
N THR A 101 -1.23 -7.08 12.67
CA THR A 101 -0.67 -8.22 11.93
C THR A 101 -0.95 -9.53 12.67
N LEU A 102 -1.82 -10.38 12.13
CA LEU A 102 -2.27 -11.63 12.75
C LEU A 102 -1.42 -12.85 12.36
N TYR A 103 -0.08 -12.70 12.30
CA TYR A 103 0.86 -13.73 11.79
C TYR A 103 0.67 -15.15 12.37
N HIS A 104 0.06 -15.29 13.55
CA HIS A 104 -0.16 -16.56 14.24
C HIS A 104 -1.62 -16.86 14.61
N ALA A 105 -2.55 -15.93 14.39
CA ALA A 105 -3.94 -16.08 14.81
C ALA A 105 -4.90 -16.41 13.67
N ASN A 106 -4.50 -16.18 12.41
CA ASN A 106 -5.38 -16.36 11.27
C ASN A 106 -4.77 -17.31 10.23
N ALA A 107 -5.42 -18.47 10.02
CA ALA A 107 -4.96 -19.48 9.07
C ALA A 107 -5.05 -19.05 7.58
N THR A 108 -5.73 -17.92 7.31
CA THR A 108 -6.06 -17.49 5.95
C THR A 108 -5.24 -16.28 5.50
N PHE A 109 -4.89 -15.37 6.42
CA PHE A 109 -4.32 -14.07 6.08
C PHE A 109 -2.99 -13.81 6.80
N ARG A 110 -1.99 -13.33 6.04
CA ARG A 110 -0.72 -12.79 6.57
C ARG A 110 -0.88 -11.39 7.16
N TYR A 111 -1.86 -10.63 6.66
CA TYR A 111 -2.11 -9.27 7.07
C TYR A 111 -3.60 -8.94 7.00
N PHE A 112 -4.05 -8.12 7.94
CA PHE A 112 -5.38 -7.55 7.98
C PHE A 112 -5.27 -6.10 8.49
N GLY A 113 -5.86 -5.16 7.76
CA GLY A 113 -5.93 -3.76 8.14
C GLY A 113 -7.30 -3.19 7.84
N MET A 114 -7.81 -2.35 8.75
CA MET A 114 -9.03 -1.57 8.54
C MET A 114 -8.75 -0.09 8.74
N CYS A 115 -9.25 0.75 7.85
CA CYS A 115 -9.12 2.19 7.93
C CYS A 115 -10.48 2.85 7.70
N TRP A 116 -10.72 3.96 8.38
CA TRP A 116 -11.92 4.78 8.18
C TRP A 116 -11.54 6.01 7.35
N LEU A 117 -12.24 6.21 6.25
CA LEU A 117 -12.02 7.30 5.30
C LEU A 117 -12.85 8.56 5.61
N PHE A 118 -13.78 8.46 6.56
CA PHE A 118 -14.57 9.60 7.02
C PHE A 118 -13.72 10.49 7.93
N GLU A 119 -13.60 11.77 7.57
CA GLU A 119 -12.80 12.77 8.29
C GLU A 119 -13.65 13.67 9.23
N GLY A 120 -14.97 13.45 9.29
CA GLY A 120 -15.87 14.26 10.10
C GLY A 120 -15.98 13.81 11.56
N THR A 121 -16.57 14.67 12.40
CA THR A 121 -16.92 14.34 13.78
C THR A 121 -18.31 13.72 13.84
N GLY A 122 -18.47 12.66 14.63
CA GLY A 122 -19.76 11.98 14.83
C GLY A 122 -19.87 10.69 14.03
N GLU A 123 -21.10 10.23 13.82
CA GLU A 123 -21.37 9.04 13.01
C GLU A 123 -21.09 9.33 11.54
N ASP A 124 -20.51 8.34 10.86
CA ASP A 124 -20.23 8.40 9.43
C ASP A 124 -21.55 8.32 8.64
N PRO A 125 -21.97 9.40 7.97
CA PRO A 125 -23.25 9.45 7.26
C PRO A 125 -23.29 8.49 6.06
N ASP A 126 -22.11 8.11 5.54
CA ASP A 126 -21.98 7.24 4.38
C ASP A 126 -21.54 5.83 4.77
N TYR A 127 -21.66 5.43 6.03
CA TYR A 127 -21.34 4.08 6.46
C TYR A 127 -22.17 3.02 5.69
N PRO A 128 -21.58 1.93 5.16
CA PRO A 128 -20.17 1.52 5.29
C PRO A 128 -19.25 2.01 4.16
N ALA A 129 -19.68 2.86 3.23
CA ALA A 129 -18.92 3.25 2.04
C ALA A 129 -17.52 3.85 2.31
N ASN A 130 -17.32 4.44 3.49
CA ASN A 130 -16.03 5.00 3.96
C ASN A 130 -15.20 4.00 4.78
N VAL A 131 -15.64 2.76 4.96
CA VAL A 131 -14.84 1.69 5.55
C VAL A 131 -13.92 1.10 4.50
N LEU A 132 -12.64 1.03 4.82
CA LEU A 132 -11.62 0.40 3.99
C LEU A 132 -11.07 -0.82 4.73
N CYS A 133 -10.98 -1.95 4.04
CA CYS A 133 -10.44 -3.19 4.57
C CYS A 133 -9.44 -3.78 3.59
N VAL A 134 -8.21 -4.03 4.01
CA VAL A 134 -7.20 -4.65 3.16
C VAL A 134 -6.64 -5.89 3.85
N ARG A 135 -6.56 -7.01 3.12
CA ARG A 135 -6.10 -8.30 3.65
C ARG A 135 -5.14 -8.94 2.68
N THR A 136 -4.06 -9.53 3.18
CA THR A 136 -3.10 -10.26 2.36
C THR A 136 -3.24 -11.75 2.63
N LEU A 137 -3.52 -12.52 1.58
CA LEU A 137 -3.60 -13.98 1.61
C LEU A 137 -2.21 -14.61 1.70
N HIS A 138 -2.13 -15.87 2.15
CA HIS A 138 -0.85 -16.59 2.24
C HIS A 138 -0.16 -16.84 0.89
N ASP A 139 -0.91 -16.85 -0.21
CA ASP A 139 -0.40 -17.00 -1.57
C ASP A 139 0.08 -15.67 -2.19
N GLY A 140 -0.11 -14.55 -1.48
CA GLY A 140 0.26 -13.21 -1.92
C GLY A 140 -0.86 -12.43 -2.63
N GLY A 141 -2.06 -12.99 -2.77
CA GLY A 141 -3.23 -12.23 -3.21
C GLY A 141 -3.66 -11.18 -2.19
N ILE A 142 -4.16 -10.04 -2.66
CA ILE A 142 -4.60 -8.93 -1.81
C ILE A 142 -6.11 -8.73 -1.98
N LEU A 143 -6.87 -8.94 -0.92
CA LEU A 143 -8.28 -8.59 -0.85
C LEU A 143 -8.40 -7.13 -0.43
N PHE A 144 -8.91 -6.32 -1.34
CA PHE A 144 -9.18 -4.91 -1.14
C PHE A 144 -10.69 -4.71 -1.05
N GLY A 145 -11.19 -4.28 0.10
CA GLY A 145 -12.60 -3.99 0.32
C GLY A 145 -12.82 -2.51 0.61
N LYS A 146 -13.81 -1.92 -0.06
CA LYS A 146 -14.24 -0.54 0.19
C LYS A 146 -15.77 -0.54 0.33
N GLY A 147 -16.25 -0.23 1.53
CA GLY A 147 -17.63 -0.47 1.92
C GLY A 147 -18.08 -1.90 1.69
N ASN A 148 -19.12 -2.07 0.87
CA ASN A 148 -19.67 -3.39 0.56
C ASN A 148 -18.93 -4.09 -0.59
N ASP A 149 -18.12 -3.36 -1.35
CA ASP A 149 -17.41 -3.91 -2.49
C ASP A 149 -16.15 -4.64 -2.05
N LYS A 150 -15.82 -5.74 -2.75
CA LYS A 150 -14.61 -6.53 -2.51
C LYS A 150 -13.95 -6.85 -3.84
N TYR A 151 -12.65 -6.59 -3.89
CA TYR A 151 -11.81 -6.72 -5.07
C TYR A 151 -10.63 -7.62 -4.74
N LEU A 152 -10.28 -8.52 -5.65
CA LEU A 152 -9.06 -9.32 -5.55
C LEU A 152 -8.00 -8.75 -6.48
N LEU A 153 -6.87 -8.35 -5.90
CA LEU A 153 -5.71 -7.79 -6.59
C LEU A 153 -4.54 -8.77 -6.49
N SER A 154 -3.77 -8.89 -7.58
CA SER A 154 -2.40 -9.40 -7.47
C SER A 154 -1.52 -8.41 -6.71
N ALA A 155 -0.42 -8.90 -6.12
CA ALA A 155 0.56 -8.04 -5.46
C ALA A 155 1.09 -6.93 -6.39
N GLN A 156 1.28 -7.25 -7.69
CA GLN A 156 1.71 -6.28 -8.70
C GLN A 156 0.65 -5.19 -8.94
N GLN A 157 -0.63 -5.56 -9.07
CA GLN A 157 -1.70 -4.58 -9.23
C GLN A 157 -1.83 -3.69 -8.00
N ALA A 158 -1.73 -4.26 -6.80
CA ALA A 158 -1.77 -3.48 -5.57
C ALA A 158 -0.58 -2.51 -5.45
N LEU A 159 0.63 -2.93 -5.84
CA LEU A 159 1.81 -2.05 -5.86
C LEU A 159 1.67 -0.94 -6.90
N GLN A 160 1.20 -1.26 -8.11
CA GLN A 160 0.93 -0.28 -9.15
C GLN A 160 -0.08 0.77 -8.66
N LEU A 161 -1.20 0.30 -8.11
CA LEU A 161 -2.25 1.17 -7.56
C LEU A 161 -1.73 2.03 -6.39
N CYS A 162 -0.89 1.47 -5.53
CA CYS A 162 -0.23 2.22 -4.45
C CYS A 162 0.62 3.38 -5.01
N HIS A 163 1.43 3.14 -6.04
CA HIS A 163 2.22 4.19 -6.68
C HIS A 163 1.33 5.25 -7.33
N ASP A 164 0.32 4.83 -8.09
CA ASP A 164 -0.54 5.75 -8.82
C ASP A 164 -1.36 6.64 -7.88
N LEU A 165 -1.91 6.07 -6.79
CA LEU A 165 -2.61 6.83 -5.76
C LEU A 165 -1.67 7.77 -5.00
N SER A 166 -0.48 7.27 -4.63
CA SER A 166 0.54 8.09 -3.97
C SER A 166 0.97 9.28 -4.82
N GLY A 167 1.14 9.09 -6.14
CA GLY A 167 1.46 10.15 -7.08
C GLY A 167 0.30 11.11 -7.34
N SER A 168 -0.93 10.61 -7.29
CA SER A 168 -2.15 11.41 -7.50
C SER A 168 -2.51 12.28 -6.28
N ALA A 169 -2.01 11.94 -5.09
CA ALA A 169 -2.17 12.73 -3.86
C ALA A 169 -1.19 13.94 -3.78
N TYR A 170 -0.80 14.51 -4.93
CA TYR A 170 0.21 15.57 -5.01
C TYR A 170 -0.19 16.90 -4.34
N SER A 171 -1.48 17.12 -4.10
CA SER A 171 -1.96 18.31 -3.37
C SER A 171 -1.60 18.29 -1.89
N LEU A 172 -1.11 17.15 -1.37
CA LEU A 172 -0.62 17.04 0.00
C LEU A 172 0.84 17.46 0.06
N GLU A 173 1.11 18.60 0.68
CA GLU A 173 2.46 19.09 0.91
C GLU A 173 3.23 18.16 1.84
N ASN A 174 2.61 17.76 2.95
CA ASN A 174 3.15 16.86 3.95
C ASN A 174 2.32 15.58 4.04
N ARG A 175 2.99 14.44 4.20
CA ARG A 175 2.38 13.11 4.26
C ARG A 175 3.01 12.31 5.38
N SER A 176 2.19 11.50 6.04
CA SER A 176 2.58 10.71 7.21
C SER A 176 2.02 9.29 7.08
N TRP A 177 2.89 8.32 6.77
CA TRP A 177 2.47 6.91 6.72
C TRP A 177 2.99 6.12 7.90
N ARG A 178 2.07 5.39 8.51
CA ARG A 178 2.36 4.40 9.54
C ARG A 178 2.68 3.09 8.84
N VAL A 179 3.92 2.63 9.00
CA VAL A 179 4.37 1.34 8.49
C VAL A 179 5.02 0.61 9.65
N TRP A 180 4.40 -0.48 10.08
CA TRP A 180 4.79 -1.20 11.30
C TRP A 180 4.74 -0.31 12.56
N ASP A 181 5.84 -0.26 13.31
CA ASP A 181 6.03 0.55 14.51
C ASP A 181 6.58 1.96 14.20
N LYS A 182 6.67 2.33 12.91
CA LYS A 182 7.23 3.60 12.46
C LYS A 182 6.17 4.53 11.88
N MET A 183 6.32 5.80 12.22
CA MET A 183 5.73 6.92 11.50
C MET A 183 6.79 7.45 10.53
N ILE A 184 6.47 7.46 9.23
CA ILE A 184 7.32 8.02 8.18
C ILE A 184 6.66 9.32 7.73
N ASP A 185 7.31 10.44 7.98
CA ASP A 185 6.87 11.77 7.55
C ASP A 185 7.73 12.24 6.38
N TRP A 186 7.09 12.69 5.31
CA TRP A 186 7.79 13.26 4.17
C TRP A 186 6.99 14.38 3.53
N GLN A 187 7.72 15.19 2.77
CA GLN A 187 7.22 16.29 1.99
C GLN A 187 7.36 15.99 0.51
N ALA A 188 6.46 16.51 -0.31
CA ALA A 188 6.71 16.60 -1.75
C ALA A 188 7.99 17.44 -1.98
N ARG A 189 8.88 17.00 -2.87
CA ARG A 189 10.13 17.73 -3.15
C ARG A 189 9.83 19.15 -3.61
N SER A 190 10.31 20.14 -2.86
CA SER A 190 10.68 21.45 -3.40
C SER A 190 12.13 21.36 -3.90
N ASP A 191 12.50 22.12 -4.94
CA ASP A 191 13.88 22.12 -5.48
C ASP A 191 14.95 22.60 -4.45
N ALA A 192 14.56 23.00 -3.23
CA ALA A 192 15.43 23.66 -2.25
C ALA A 192 15.92 22.80 -1.06
N ASP A 193 15.27 21.69 -0.70
CA ASP A 193 15.35 21.15 0.68
C ASP A 193 16.14 19.83 0.87
N VAL A 194 17.34 19.70 0.28
CA VAL A 194 18.13 18.45 0.37
C VAL A 194 19.16 18.43 1.53
N THR A 195 19.34 19.51 2.28
CA THR A 195 20.58 19.71 3.07
C THR A 195 20.57 19.29 4.55
N ASP A 196 19.42 19.10 5.21
CA ASP A 196 19.37 19.04 6.69
C ASP A 196 18.92 17.71 7.31
N GLN A 197 19.39 16.56 6.80
CA GLN A 197 19.12 15.26 7.45
C GLN A 197 20.16 14.91 8.53
N THR A 198 19.69 14.62 9.75
CA THR A 198 20.52 14.13 10.87
C THR A 198 21.14 12.76 10.55
N PRO A 199 22.26 12.37 11.22
CA PRO A 199 22.87 11.06 11.04
C PRO A 199 21.92 9.89 11.35
N GLU A 200 21.07 10.02 12.37
CA GLU A 200 20.07 9.02 12.76
C GLU A 200 18.97 8.87 11.70
N GLU A 201 18.41 9.99 11.22
CA GLU A 201 17.44 9.98 10.12
C GLU A 201 18.04 9.38 8.85
N ARG A 202 19.32 9.67 8.57
CA ARG A 202 20.03 9.10 7.43
C ARG A 202 20.25 7.60 7.58
N ALA A 203 20.61 7.12 8.77
CA ALA A 203 20.77 5.70 9.06
C ALA A 203 19.43 4.95 8.95
N LEU A 204 18.35 5.54 9.45
CA LEU A 204 17.00 4.97 9.38
C LEU A 204 16.41 5.05 7.96
N LEU A 205 16.67 6.12 7.22
CA LEU A 205 16.35 6.23 5.80
C LEU A 205 17.12 5.19 4.99
N ASN A 206 18.40 4.97 5.30
CA ASN A 206 19.17 3.89 4.70
C ASN A 206 18.60 2.52 5.09
N HIS A 207 18.10 2.35 6.32
CA HIS A 207 17.39 1.14 6.74
C HIS A 207 16.07 0.95 5.96
N LEU A 208 15.23 1.98 5.84
CA LEU A 208 14.00 1.97 5.05
C LEU A 208 14.26 1.72 3.55
N LYS A 209 15.30 2.33 2.98
CA LYS A 209 15.78 2.05 1.61
C LYS A 209 16.40 0.66 1.48
N SER A 210 16.96 0.11 2.56
CA SER A 210 17.47 -1.26 2.60
C SER A 210 16.36 -2.31 2.70
N TYR A 211 15.10 -1.91 2.97
CA TYR A 211 13.93 -2.76 2.71
C TYR A 211 13.68 -3.02 1.22
N LYS A 212 14.56 -2.57 0.31
CA LYS A 212 14.78 -3.30 -0.94
C LYS A 212 15.07 -4.75 -0.58
N ILE A 213 14.05 -5.60 -0.65
CA ILE A 213 14.20 -7.05 -0.46
C ILE A 213 14.98 -7.57 -1.68
N CYS A 214 16.30 -7.34 -1.67
CA CYS A 214 17.25 -7.99 -2.53
C CYS A 214 17.08 -9.49 -2.31
N ARG A 215 16.59 -10.18 -3.34
CA ARG A 215 16.43 -11.63 -3.25
C ARG A 215 17.79 -12.32 -3.22
N LYS A 216 17.93 -13.19 -2.22
CA LYS A 216 18.78 -14.40 -2.17
C LYS A 216 20.28 -14.17 -2.31
N ALA A 217 20.95 -14.04 -1.16
CA ALA A 217 22.22 -14.72 -1.01
C ALA A 217 22.00 -16.22 -1.31
N LYS A 218 22.72 -16.73 -2.30
CA LYS A 218 22.76 -18.13 -2.70
C LYS A 218 22.86 -18.99 -1.44
N ARG A 219 21.79 -19.73 -1.11
CA ARG A 219 21.93 -20.92 -0.27
C ARG A 219 22.66 -21.92 -1.16
N ASN A 220 23.98 -21.96 -1.01
CA ASN A 220 24.84 -22.87 -1.76
C ASN A 220 24.28 -24.27 -1.63
N ALA A 221 24.16 -24.92 -2.79
CA ALA A 221 24.04 -26.35 -2.88
C ALA A 221 25.17 -27.00 -2.09
N ARG A 222 24.82 -27.82 -1.11
CA ARG A 222 25.42 -29.13 -0.88
C ARG A 222 24.30 -30.09 -0.51
#